data_AF-A0A7S0LWY6-F1
#
_entry.id   AF-A0A7S0LWY6-F1
#
_cell.length_a   1.000
_cell.length_b   1.000
_cell.length_c   1.000
_cell.angle_alpha   90.00
_cell.angle_beta   90.00
_cell.angle_gamma   90.00
#
_symmetry.space_group_name_H-M   'P 1'
#
loop_
_entity.id
_entity.type
_entity.pdbx_description
1 polymer ?
#
loop_
_entity_poly.entity_id
_entity_poly.type
_entity_poly.pdbx_seq_one_letter_code
_entity_poly.pdbx_strand_id
1 'polypeptide(L)'
;GKLQRVRTGKVYSQQKFNLLREESEGYSKLVVDLEQSTLTDANVERVSNNIQSLIAYFNLDPNRVLDIMLDCYEANLSNSAYHRLINKFARTSLVHVLGFKFQYYNGSAQRQTPESLLQLTAHLTKAGLVDVKELYAHLEPSDSSICSLIEGVWASTITSVKKMRVFATTKAEDEGKDQDKADAGPYAALGADNQKLNLLAAMLEVDDWASAEMLLE
;
A
#
# COMPACT_ATOMS: atom_id res chain seq x y z
N GLY A 1 7.77 52.23 7.60
CA GLY A 1 6.87 51.71 8.65
C GLY A 1 6.63 50.22 8.42
N LYS A 2 7.31 49.37 9.20
CA LYS A 2 7.19 47.91 9.21
C LYS A 2 5.93 47.46 9.98
N LEU A 3 4.73 47.71 9.45
CA LEU A 3 3.47 47.35 10.15
C LEU A 3 2.40 46.72 9.26
N GLN A 4 2.77 46.10 8.14
CA GLN A 4 1.80 45.45 7.23
C GLN A 4 2.13 44.00 6.88
N ARG A 5 2.90 43.30 7.73
CA ARG A 5 3.24 41.88 7.55
C ARG A 5 2.84 40.96 8.72
N VAL A 6 2.09 41.47 9.70
CA VAL A 6 1.79 40.75 10.95
C VAL A 6 0.29 40.48 11.14
N ARG A 7 -0.59 40.86 10.18
CA ARG A 7 -2.05 40.78 10.35
C ARG A 7 -2.85 40.06 9.25
N THR A 8 -2.21 39.21 8.45
CA THR A 8 -2.92 38.39 7.45
C THR A 8 -2.65 36.87 7.54
N GLY A 9 -1.86 36.42 8.53
CA GLY A 9 -1.66 34.98 8.81
C GLY A 9 -2.59 34.40 9.88
N LYS A 10 -3.38 35.23 10.58
CA LYS A 10 -4.20 34.81 11.73
C LYS A 10 -5.69 34.58 11.43
N VAL A 11 -6.12 34.72 10.18
CA VAL A 11 -7.55 34.67 9.81
C VAL A 11 -7.92 33.44 8.98
N TYR A 12 -6.97 32.74 8.34
CA TYR A 12 -7.29 31.66 7.38
C TYR A 12 -6.43 30.38 7.45
N SER A 13 -5.65 30.15 8.51
CA SER A 13 -5.25 28.79 8.85
C SER A 13 -5.99 28.40 10.13
N GLN A 14 -7.16 27.77 9.98
CA GLN A 14 -7.65 26.96 11.09
C GLN A 14 -6.53 25.99 11.45
N GLN A 15 -6.12 26.00 12.72
CA GLN A 15 -5.11 25.10 13.23
C GLN A 15 -5.68 23.69 13.14
N LYS A 16 -5.25 22.92 12.14
CA LYS A 16 -5.59 21.51 12.02
C LYS A 16 -4.55 20.70 12.77
N PHE A 17 -5.00 19.83 13.65
CA PHE A 17 -4.13 18.97 14.42
C PHE A 17 -3.86 17.70 13.64
N ASN A 18 -2.61 17.47 13.26
CA ASN A 18 -2.20 16.34 12.42
C ASN A 18 -1.55 15.22 13.23
N LEU A 19 -1.11 15.51 14.46
CA LEU A 19 -0.38 14.56 15.29
C LEU A 19 -1.26 14.08 16.45
N LEU A 20 -1.15 12.79 16.78
CA LEU A 20 -1.94 12.18 17.85
C LEU A 20 -1.75 12.87 19.21
N ARG A 21 -0.55 13.39 19.46
CA ARG A 21 -0.21 14.10 20.69
C ARG A 21 -0.81 15.51 20.78
N GLU A 22 -1.24 16.07 19.67
CA GLU A 22 -1.84 17.41 19.63
C GLU A 22 -3.29 17.35 20.10
N GLU A 23 -4.05 16.35 19.66
CA GLU A 23 -5.47 16.15 20.03
C GLU A 23 -5.79 14.67 20.27
N SER A 24 -5.31 14.14 21.39
CA SER A 24 -5.47 12.72 21.73
C SER A 24 -6.93 12.30 21.93
N GLU A 25 -7.78 13.18 22.45
CA GLU A 25 -9.21 12.88 22.68
C GLU A 25 -9.96 12.70 21.36
N GLY A 26 -9.79 13.62 20.41
CA GLY A 26 -10.45 13.56 19.11
C GLY A 26 -10.06 12.32 18.33
N TYR A 27 -8.75 11.99 18.30
CA TYR A 27 -8.27 10.78 17.65
C TYR A 27 -8.69 9.49 18.35
N SER A 28 -8.77 9.47 19.69
CA SER A 28 -9.25 8.30 20.43
C SER A 28 -10.72 8.01 20.13
N LYS A 29 -11.56 9.04 20.09
CA LYS A 29 -12.98 8.90 19.72
C LYS A 29 -13.16 8.44 18.28
N LEU A 30 -12.33 8.93 17.36
CA LEU A 30 -12.32 8.47 15.97
C LEU A 30 -12.05 6.96 15.88
N VAL A 31 -11.02 6.46 16.58
CA VAL A 31 -10.66 5.03 16.54
C VAL A 31 -11.79 4.16 17.10
N VAL A 32 -12.45 4.59 18.17
CA VAL A 32 -13.60 3.87 18.75
C VAL A 32 -14.75 3.76 17.75
N ASP A 33 -15.05 4.84 17.02
CA ASP A 33 -16.11 4.84 15.99
C ASP A 33 -15.76 4.01 14.74
N LEU A 34 -14.45 3.77 14.49
CA LEU A 34 -13.95 2.99 13.36
C LEU A 34 -13.68 1.52 13.68
N GLU A 35 -13.72 1.11 14.96
CA GLU A 35 -13.46 -0.27 15.36
C GLU A 35 -14.43 -1.27 14.69
N GLN A 36 -13.98 -2.50 14.45
CA GLN A 36 -14.78 -3.54 13.79
C GLN A 36 -16.13 -3.81 14.46
N SER A 37 -16.14 -3.83 15.80
CA SER A 37 -17.34 -4.12 16.59
C SER A 37 -18.35 -2.97 16.55
N THR A 38 -17.91 -1.77 16.19
CA THR A 38 -18.72 -0.55 16.20
C THR A 38 -19.16 -0.13 14.80
N LEU A 39 -18.37 -0.37 13.76
CA LEU A 39 -18.67 0.04 12.39
C LEU A 39 -19.36 -1.07 11.58
N THR A 40 -20.59 -0.82 11.14
CA THR A 40 -21.36 -1.75 10.28
C THR A 40 -22.09 -1.00 9.16
N ASP A 41 -22.51 -1.73 8.12
CA ASP A 41 -23.31 -1.16 7.04
C ASP A 41 -24.61 -0.48 7.50
N ALA A 42 -25.17 -0.93 8.64
CA ALA A 42 -26.39 -0.37 9.21
C ALA A 42 -26.19 0.98 9.89
N ASN A 43 -24.97 1.28 10.36
CA ASN A 43 -24.69 2.49 11.13
C ASN A 43 -23.66 3.43 10.49
N VAL A 44 -23.12 3.08 9.33
CA VAL A 44 -22.07 3.82 8.63
C VAL A 44 -22.41 5.29 8.36
N GLU A 45 -23.67 5.63 8.05
CA GLU A 45 -24.05 7.05 7.87
C GLU A 45 -24.03 7.82 9.20
N ARG A 46 -24.41 7.19 10.31
CA ARG A 46 -24.29 7.78 11.64
C ARG A 46 -22.82 8.00 11.99
N VAL A 47 -21.98 6.99 11.76
CA VAL A 47 -20.52 7.07 12.00
C VAL A 47 -19.89 8.15 11.12
N SER A 48 -20.27 8.25 9.85
CA SER A 48 -19.82 9.32 8.96
C SER A 48 -20.11 10.71 9.52
N ASN A 49 -21.34 10.94 10.02
CA ASN A 49 -21.73 12.22 10.60
C ASN A 49 -20.94 12.52 11.90
N ASN A 50 -20.67 11.47 12.69
CA ASN A 50 -19.82 11.59 13.87
C ASN A 50 -18.39 12.00 13.49
N ILE A 51 -17.78 11.34 12.50
CA ILE A 51 -16.43 11.65 12.02
C ILE A 51 -16.34 13.09 11.53
N GLN A 52 -17.32 13.56 10.75
CA GLN A 52 -17.39 14.97 10.32
C GLN A 52 -17.48 15.92 11.51
N SER A 53 -18.27 15.57 12.53
CA SER A 53 -18.38 16.34 13.77
C SER A 53 -17.07 16.36 14.56
N LEU A 54 -16.35 15.23 14.63
CA LEU A 54 -15.04 15.14 15.28
C LEU A 54 -13.99 16.01 14.56
N ILE A 55 -13.93 15.95 13.23
CA ILE A 55 -13.05 16.79 12.40
C ILE A 55 -13.31 18.27 12.69
N ALA A 56 -14.57 18.68 12.72
CA ALA A 56 -14.94 20.07 12.95
C ALA A 56 -14.71 20.52 14.41
N TYR A 57 -15.11 19.71 15.38
CA TYR A 57 -15.06 20.06 16.81
C TYR A 57 -13.63 20.06 17.35
N PHE A 58 -12.86 19.01 17.07
CA PHE A 58 -11.47 18.89 17.51
C PHE A 58 -10.48 19.49 16.52
N ASN A 59 -10.92 20.07 15.40
CA ASN A 59 -10.06 20.56 14.32
C ASN A 59 -9.04 19.51 13.84
N LEU A 60 -9.46 18.26 13.66
CA LEU A 60 -8.57 17.20 13.19
C LEU A 60 -8.16 17.43 11.73
N ASP A 61 -6.94 17.04 11.35
CA ASP A 61 -6.53 17.04 9.96
C ASP A 61 -7.25 15.92 9.16
N PRO A 62 -8.01 16.23 8.10
CA PRO A 62 -8.74 15.21 7.35
C PRO A 62 -7.86 14.14 6.68
N ASN A 63 -6.63 14.47 6.26
CA ASN A 63 -5.73 13.49 5.68
C ASN A 63 -5.20 12.55 6.77
N ARG A 64 -4.98 13.05 7.99
CA ARG A 64 -4.65 12.18 9.14
C ARG A 64 -5.82 11.29 9.55
N VAL A 65 -7.05 11.82 9.52
CA VAL A 65 -8.24 11.01 9.77
C VAL A 65 -8.37 9.90 8.72
N LEU A 66 -8.14 10.21 7.44
CA LEU A 66 -8.12 9.21 6.36
C LEU A 66 -7.01 8.17 6.58
N ASP A 67 -5.81 8.60 6.95
CA ASP A 67 -4.68 7.71 7.23
C ASP A 67 -4.99 6.71 8.35
N ILE A 68 -5.58 7.17 9.46
CA ILE A 68 -6.03 6.30 10.55
C ILE A 68 -7.19 5.39 10.11
N MET A 69 -8.10 5.90 9.28
CA MET A 69 -9.20 5.10 8.73
C MET A 69 -8.68 3.95 7.86
N LEU A 70 -7.62 4.18 7.08
CA LEU A 70 -6.96 3.14 6.31
C LEU A 70 -6.27 2.11 7.21
N ASP A 71 -5.63 2.54 8.30
CA ASP A 71 -5.04 1.60 9.28
C ASP A 71 -6.13 0.73 9.94
N CYS A 72 -7.28 1.32 10.28
CA CYS A 72 -8.42 0.57 10.82
C CYS A 72 -9.01 -0.39 9.77
N TYR A 73 -9.07 0.02 8.49
CA TYR A 73 -9.57 -0.84 7.42
C TYR A 73 -8.61 -1.99 7.12
N GLU A 74 -7.30 -1.75 7.16
CA GLU A 74 -6.25 -2.77 7.03
C GLU A 74 -6.42 -3.91 8.05
N ALA A 75 -6.83 -3.57 9.27
CA ALA A 75 -7.15 -4.56 10.31
C ALA A 75 -8.50 -5.28 10.10
N ASN A 76 -9.35 -4.80 9.18
CA ASN A 76 -10.76 -5.18 9.05
C ASN A 76 -11.22 -5.30 7.59
N LEU A 77 -10.42 -5.92 6.73
CA LEU A 77 -10.60 -5.94 5.26
C LEU A 77 -11.97 -6.44 4.77
N SER A 78 -12.63 -7.31 5.55
CA SER A 78 -13.95 -7.87 5.22
C SER A 78 -15.11 -6.89 5.43
N ASN A 79 -14.90 -5.77 6.11
CA ASN A 79 -15.96 -4.82 6.43
C ASN A 79 -16.17 -3.81 5.28
N SER A 80 -17.23 -4.02 4.50
CA SER A 80 -17.54 -3.15 3.35
C SER A 80 -17.97 -1.72 3.74
N ALA A 81 -18.33 -1.48 5.01
CA ALA A 81 -18.75 -0.15 5.48
C ALA A 81 -17.65 0.90 5.29
N TYR A 82 -16.37 0.50 5.37
CA TYR A 82 -15.23 1.40 5.13
C TYR A 82 -15.27 2.04 3.75
N HIS A 83 -15.77 1.34 2.72
CA HIS A 83 -15.85 1.90 1.37
C HIS A 83 -16.70 3.16 1.32
N ARG A 84 -17.83 3.16 2.05
CA ARG A 84 -18.72 4.33 2.11
C ARG A 84 -18.10 5.49 2.87
N LEU A 85 -17.30 5.22 3.90
CA LEU A 85 -16.59 6.26 4.64
C LEU A 85 -15.46 6.86 3.80
N ILE A 86 -14.63 6.03 3.19
CA ILE A 86 -13.48 6.44 2.36
C ILE A 86 -13.96 7.24 1.16
N ASN A 87 -15.08 6.86 0.53
CA ASN A 87 -15.65 7.58 -0.61
C ASN A 87 -16.09 9.03 -0.30
N LYS A 88 -16.12 9.44 0.99
CA LYS A 88 -16.38 10.83 1.38
C LYS A 88 -15.12 11.71 1.38
N PHE A 89 -13.93 11.12 1.23
CA PHE A 89 -12.67 11.84 1.09
C PHE A 89 -12.31 12.04 -0.38
N ALA A 90 -11.47 13.04 -0.66
CA ALA A 90 -10.99 13.27 -2.01
C ALA A 90 -10.11 12.09 -2.48
N ARG A 91 -10.34 11.60 -3.70
CA ARG A 91 -9.54 10.52 -4.31
C ARG A 91 -8.05 10.85 -4.33
N THR A 92 -7.71 12.10 -4.62
CA THR A 92 -6.31 12.58 -4.61
C THR A 92 -5.65 12.46 -3.23
N SER A 93 -6.39 12.75 -2.14
CA SER A 93 -5.89 12.55 -0.78
C SER A 93 -5.64 11.07 -0.49
N LEU A 94 -6.54 10.19 -0.92
CA LEU A 94 -6.41 8.74 -0.73
C LEU A 94 -5.16 8.20 -1.43
N VAL A 95 -4.96 8.55 -2.70
CA VAL A 95 -3.77 8.14 -3.47
C VAL A 95 -2.49 8.64 -2.81
N HIS A 96 -2.45 9.91 -2.39
CA HIS A 96 -1.26 10.45 -1.73
C HIS A 96 -0.96 9.76 -0.40
N VAL A 97 -1.97 9.53 0.45
CA VAL A 97 -1.78 8.85 1.74
C VAL A 97 -1.26 7.42 1.53
N LEU A 98 -1.86 6.66 0.61
CA LEU A 98 -1.38 5.32 0.24
C LEU A 98 0.04 5.38 -0.32
N GLY A 99 0.33 6.29 -1.25
CA GLY A 99 1.65 6.48 -1.83
C GLY A 99 2.71 6.77 -0.77
N PHE A 100 2.41 7.62 0.22
CA PHE A 100 3.31 7.85 1.36
C PHE A 100 3.51 6.59 2.21
N LYS A 101 2.49 5.76 2.43
CA LYS A 101 2.65 4.47 3.12
C LYS A 101 3.58 3.55 2.34
N PHE A 102 3.40 3.40 1.03
CA PHE A 102 4.30 2.57 0.20
C PHE A 102 5.74 3.09 0.19
N GLN A 103 5.93 4.40 0.06
CA GLN A 103 7.25 5.02 0.09
C GLN A 103 7.94 4.87 1.45
N TYR A 104 7.20 4.80 2.55
CA TYR A 104 7.76 4.56 3.88
C TYR A 104 8.45 3.20 4.00
N TYR A 105 7.95 2.20 3.28
CA TYR A 105 8.56 0.86 3.21
C TYR A 105 9.63 0.75 2.12
N ASN A 106 9.90 1.82 1.36
CA ASN A 106 11.01 1.85 0.42
C ASN A 106 12.32 2.28 1.14
N GLY A 107 13.45 1.66 0.79
CA GLY A 107 14.78 2.20 1.11
C GLY A 107 15.56 1.56 2.27
N SER A 108 15.14 0.42 2.83
CA SER A 108 16.00 -0.34 3.74
C SER A 108 15.68 -1.83 3.71
N ALA A 109 16.71 -2.69 3.60
CA ALA A 109 16.62 -4.15 3.55
C ALA A 109 15.93 -4.80 4.78
N GLN A 110 15.56 -4.00 5.80
CA GLN A 110 14.83 -4.44 6.99
C GLN A 110 13.33 -4.07 6.97
N ARG A 111 12.87 -3.28 6.00
CA ARG A 111 11.47 -2.87 5.88
C ARG A 111 10.91 -3.39 4.56
N GLN A 112 10.34 -4.58 4.62
CA GLN A 112 9.53 -5.10 3.52
C GLN A 112 8.14 -4.47 3.59
N THR A 113 7.51 -4.33 2.42
CA THR A 113 6.13 -3.84 2.36
C THR A 113 5.20 -4.89 2.99
N PRO A 114 4.41 -4.55 4.02
CA PRO A 114 3.54 -5.52 4.67
C PRO A 114 2.50 -6.09 3.70
N GLU A 115 2.20 -7.38 3.85
CA GLU A 115 1.13 -8.05 3.10
C GLU A 115 -0.23 -7.39 3.32
N SER A 116 -0.50 -6.94 4.55
CA SER A 116 -1.73 -6.26 4.93
C SER A 116 -1.96 -4.96 4.15
N LEU A 117 -0.91 -4.17 3.89
CA LEU A 117 -0.98 -2.95 3.07
C LEU A 117 -1.25 -3.28 1.59
N LEU A 118 -0.65 -4.35 1.08
CA LEU A 118 -0.89 -4.83 -0.28
C LEU A 118 -2.33 -5.31 -0.45
N GLN A 119 -2.84 -6.11 0.50
CA GLN A 119 -4.23 -6.56 0.53
C GLN A 119 -5.21 -5.40 0.67
N LEU A 120 -4.96 -4.43 1.57
CA LEU A 120 -5.75 -3.21 1.68
C LEU A 120 -5.86 -2.51 0.32
N THR A 121 -4.73 -2.33 -0.35
CA THR A 121 -4.68 -1.64 -1.65
C THR A 121 -5.46 -2.41 -2.72
N ALA A 122 -5.31 -3.74 -2.79
CA ALA A 122 -6.09 -4.58 -3.69
C ALA A 122 -7.61 -4.50 -3.44
N HIS A 123 -8.04 -4.41 -2.18
CA HIS A 123 -9.45 -4.21 -1.86
C HIS A 123 -9.95 -2.81 -2.27
N LEU A 124 -9.11 -1.78 -2.14
CA LEU A 124 -9.45 -0.42 -2.55
C LEU A 124 -9.54 -0.27 -4.08
N THR A 125 -8.67 -0.94 -4.83
CA THR A 125 -8.71 -0.95 -6.31
C THR A 125 -9.92 -1.74 -6.80
N LYS A 126 -10.19 -2.91 -6.21
CA LYS A 126 -11.37 -3.72 -6.55
C LYS A 126 -12.68 -2.98 -6.28
N ALA A 127 -12.73 -2.18 -5.21
CA ALA A 127 -13.87 -1.33 -4.87
C ALA A 127 -14.00 -0.10 -5.79
N GLY A 128 -13.03 0.16 -6.69
CA GLY A 128 -13.00 1.32 -7.58
C GLY A 128 -12.70 2.65 -6.88
N LEU A 129 -12.19 2.61 -5.64
CA LEU A 129 -11.87 3.82 -4.86
C LEU A 129 -10.54 4.44 -5.31
N VAL A 130 -9.59 3.58 -5.72
CA VAL A 130 -8.24 3.96 -6.17
C VAL A 130 -8.02 3.45 -7.58
N ASP A 131 -7.48 4.30 -8.45
CA ASP A 131 -7.00 3.86 -9.76
C ASP A 131 -5.55 3.38 -9.62
N VAL A 132 -5.26 2.18 -10.11
CA VAL A 132 -3.91 1.59 -10.11
C VAL A 132 -2.92 2.51 -10.81
N LYS A 133 -3.33 3.20 -11.89
CA LYS A 133 -2.44 4.09 -12.67
C LYS A 133 -1.97 5.28 -11.85
N GLU A 134 -2.86 5.83 -11.02
CA GLU A 134 -2.53 6.95 -10.13
C GLU A 134 -1.58 6.48 -9.01
N LEU A 135 -1.80 5.27 -8.47
CA LEU A 135 -0.94 4.71 -7.43
C LEU A 135 0.43 4.28 -7.98
N TYR A 136 0.49 3.81 -9.23
CA TYR A 136 1.70 3.29 -9.86
C TYR A 136 2.87 4.26 -9.83
N ALA A 137 2.58 5.56 -9.94
CA ALA A 137 3.58 6.63 -9.86
C ALA A 137 4.28 6.73 -8.49
N HIS A 138 3.69 6.15 -7.44
CA HIS A 138 4.24 6.12 -6.09
C HIS A 138 4.89 4.79 -5.71
N LEU A 139 4.74 3.75 -6.54
CA LEU A 139 5.27 2.41 -6.28
C LEU A 139 6.70 2.26 -6.76
N GLU A 140 7.46 1.49 -6.01
CA GLU A 140 8.87 1.21 -6.27
C GLU A 140 9.11 -0.31 -6.36
N PRO A 141 10.16 -0.77 -7.05
CA PRO A 141 11.15 0.01 -7.79
C PRO A 141 10.64 0.54 -9.14
N SER A 142 11.32 1.56 -9.69
CA SER A 142 11.06 2.08 -11.04
C SER A 142 11.21 1.03 -12.14
N ASP A 143 10.53 1.21 -13.27
CA ASP A 143 10.49 0.22 -14.37
C ASP A 143 11.87 -0.05 -14.95
N SER A 144 12.70 0.99 -15.07
CA SER A 144 14.10 0.85 -15.49
C SER A 144 14.89 -0.08 -14.57
N SER A 145 14.65 0.02 -13.26
CA SER A 145 15.31 -0.80 -12.25
C SER A 145 14.84 -2.26 -12.36
N ILE A 146 13.54 -2.48 -12.54
CA ILE A 146 12.96 -3.81 -12.79
C ILE A 146 13.57 -4.44 -14.04
N CYS A 147 13.63 -3.71 -15.16
CA CYS A 147 14.23 -4.22 -16.40
C CYS A 147 15.69 -4.63 -16.20
N SER A 148 16.51 -3.78 -15.55
CA SER A 148 17.91 -4.11 -15.28
C SER A 148 18.07 -5.35 -14.40
N LEU A 149 17.19 -5.53 -13.41
CA LEU A 149 17.20 -6.70 -12.53
C LEU A 149 16.83 -7.96 -13.31
N ILE A 150 15.82 -7.89 -14.18
CA ILE A 150 15.42 -8.98 -15.07
C ILE A 150 16.55 -9.36 -16.02
N GLU A 151 17.23 -8.39 -16.63
CA GLU A 151 18.39 -8.63 -17.51
C GLU A 151 19.53 -9.34 -16.77
N GLY A 152 19.83 -8.91 -15.53
CA GLY A 152 20.83 -9.56 -14.68
C GLY A 152 20.46 -11.00 -14.33
N VAL A 153 19.20 -11.25 -13.96
CA VAL A 153 18.66 -12.60 -13.69
C VAL A 153 18.68 -13.47 -14.95
N TRP A 154 18.33 -12.90 -16.10
CA TRP A 154 18.34 -13.61 -17.38
C TRP A 154 19.75 -14.03 -17.80
N ALA A 155 20.73 -13.13 -17.67
CA ALA A 155 22.13 -13.40 -17.99
C ALA A 155 22.73 -14.51 -17.09
N SER A 156 22.42 -14.48 -15.79
CA SER A 156 22.87 -15.49 -14.84
C SER A 156 22.22 -16.85 -15.12
N THR A 157 20.91 -16.87 -15.41
CA THR A 157 20.16 -18.08 -15.74
C THR A 157 20.68 -18.73 -17.02
N ILE A 158 20.91 -17.96 -18.09
CA ILE A 158 21.53 -18.47 -19.33
C ILE A 158 22.90 -19.10 -19.06
N THR A 159 23.71 -18.46 -18.22
CA THR A 159 25.03 -18.97 -17.87
C THR A 159 24.94 -20.29 -17.11
N SER A 160 24.00 -20.41 -16.18
CA SER A 160 23.73 -21.65 -15.44
C SER A 160 23.24 -22.78 -16.36
N VAL A 161 22.32 -22.49 -17.29
CA VAL A 161 21.84 -23.47 -18.28
C VAL A 161 22.97 -23.92 -19.21
N LYS A 162 23.83 -23.00 -19.66
CA LYS A 162 25.02 -23.35 -20.46
C LYS A 162 25.97 -24.26 -19.70
N LYS A 163 26.23 -23.98 -18.41
CA LYS A 163 27.05 -24.84 -17.55
C LYS A 163 26.42 -26.23 -17.40
N MET A 164 25.13 -26.29 -17.09
CA MET A 164 24.40 -27.56 -16.94
C MET A 164 24.43 -28.41 -18.22
N ARG A 165 24.26 -27.78 -19.39
CA ARG A 165 24.37 -28.46 -20.69
C ARG A 165 25.76 -29.10 -20.90
N VAL A 166 26.84 -28.44 -20.46
CA VAL A 166 28.21 -28.98 -20.55
C VAL A 166 28.42 -30.15 -19.59
N PHE A 167 27.82 -30.11 -18.40
CA PHE A 167 27.87 -31.22 -17.44
C PHE A 167 27.08 -32.45 -17.94
N ALA A 168 25.90 -32.25 -18.56
CA ALA A 168 25.12 -33.33 -19.16
C ALA A 168 25.86 -34.04 -20.32
N THR A 169 26.76 -33.34 -21.02
CA THR A 169 27.61 -33.95 -22.06
C THR A 169 28.87 -34.64 -21.51
N THR A 170 29.21 -34.48 -20.23
CA THR A 170 30.45 -35.03 -19.64
C THR A 170 30.22 -36.08 -18.56
N LYS A 171 28.98 -36.29 -18.09
CA LYS A 171 28.61 -37.37 -17.18
C LYS A 171 27.41 -38.16 -17.70
N ALA A 172 27.69 -39.21 -18.45
CA ALA A 172 26.96 -40.46 -18.27
C ALA A 172 27.60 -41.14 -17.05
N GLU A 173 26.78 -41.61 -16.11
CA GLU A 173 27.15 -42.28 -14.84
C GLU A 173 27.51 -41.33 -13.67
N ASP A 174 26.51 -40.98 -12.85
CA ASP A 174 26.49 -41.33 -11.42
C ASP A 174 25.12 -40.96 -10.81
N GLU A 175 24.44 -41.94 -10.21
CA GLU A 175 23.14 -41.79 -9.54
C GLU A 175 23.33 -41.32 -8.09
N GLY A 176 22.43 -40.45 -7.62
CA GLY A 176 22.05 -40.40 -6.20
C GLY A 176 22.45 -39.15 -5.42
N LYS A 177 21.48 -38.23 -5.27
CA LYS A 177 20.88 -37.79 -3.99
C LYS A 177 20.09 -36.50 -4.24
N ASP A 178 18.79 -36.64 -4.46
CA ASP A 178 17.85 -35.52 -4.38
C ASP A 178 17.81 -35.03 -2.93
N GLN A 179 18.43 -33.89 -2.68
CA GLN A 179 18.06 -33.03 -1.57
C GLN A 179 16.98 -32.10 -2.08
N ASP A 180 15.73 -32.39 -1.70
CA ASP A 180 14.58 -31.47 -1.77
C ASP A 180 14.85 -30.25 -0.88
N LYS A 181 15.72 -29.35 -1.31
CA LYS A 181 15.58 -27.93 -1.03
C LYS A 181 14.89 -27.36 -2.26
N ALA A 182 13.67 -26.85 -2.09
CA ALA A 182 13.08 -25.97 -3.07
C ALA A 182 14.02 -24.76 -3.21
N ASP A 183 15.01 -24.88 -4.09
CA ASP A 183 15.97 -23.82 -4.36
C ASP A 183 15.14 -22.68 -4.93
N ALA A 184 15.10 -21.56 -4.21
CA ALA A 184 14.30 -20.42 -4.60
C ALA A 184 14.71 -20.07 -6.04
N GLY A 185 13.78 -20.21 -6.98
CA GLY A 185 14.06 -20.10 -8.40
C GLY A 185 14.77 -18.78 -8.74
N PRO A 186 15.39 -18.65 -9.93
CA PRO A 186 16.23 -17.50 -10.27
C PRO A 186 15.52 -16.13 -10.15
N TYR A 187 14.18 -16.14 -10.10
CA TYR A 187 13.32 -14.97 -9.97
C TYR A 187 12.92 -14.62 -8.53
N ALA A 188 13.34 -15.36 -7.50
CA ALA A 188 12.96 -15.08 -6.11
C ALA A 188 13.42 -13.69 -5.65
N ALA A 189 14.58 -13.23 -6.12
CA ALA A 189 15.10 -11.89 -5.86
C ALA A 189 14.29 -10.78 -6.56
N LEU A 190 13.50 -11.12 -7.59
CA LEU A 190 12.67 -10.15 -8.31
C LEU A 190 11.41 -9.78 -7.53
N GLY A 191 10.86 -10.69 -6.73
CA GLY A 191 9.63 -10.48 -5.96
C GLY A 191 9.86 -9.89 -4.56
N ALA A 192 10.97 -10.21 -3.90
CA ALA A 192 11.16 -9.92 -2.47
C ALA A 192 10.98 -8.43 -2.09
N ASP A 193 11.44 -7.52 -2.94
CA ASP A 193 11.38 -6.06 -2.67
C ASP A 193 10.55 -5.29 -3.71
N ASN A 194 9.86 -5.98 -4.63
CA ASN A 194 9.14 -5.34 -5.72
C ASN A 194 7.67 -5.11 -5.38
N GLN A 195 7.33 -3.87 -5.02
CA GLN A 195 5.96 -3.53 -4.61
C GLN A 195 4.96 -3.72 -5.75
N LYS A 196 5.37 -3.50 -7.00
CA LYS A 196 4.49 -3.66 -8.17
C LYS A 196 4.11 -5.13 -8.37
N LEU A 197 5.08 -6.04 -8.30
CA LEU A 197 4.83 -7.48 -8.41
C LEU A 197 4.08 -8.02 -7.20
N ASN A 198 4.39 -7.55 -5.99
CA ASN A 198 3.68 -7.97 -4.79
C ASN A 198 2.24 -7.44 -4.76
N LEU A 199 2.01 -6.24 -5.28
CA LEU A 199 0.65 -5.71 -5.44
C LEU A 199 -0.13 -6.47 -6.50
N LEU A 200 0.52 -6.84 -7.62
CA LEU A 200 -0.07 -7.71 -8.62
C LEU A 200 -0.51 -9.05 -8.00
N ALA A 201 0.35 -9.68 -7.20
CA ALA A 201 0.01 -10.92 -6.50
C ALA A 201 -1.21 -10.72 -5.58
N ALA A 202 -1.24 -9.66 -4.78
CA ALA A 202 -2.38 -9.34 -3.92
C ALA A 202 -3.68 -9.07 -4.71
N MET A 203 -3.61 -8.43 -5.88
CA MET A 203 -4.78 -8.22 -6.75
C MET A 203 -5.35 -9.54 -7.26
N LEU A 204 -4.47 -10.48 -7.66
CA LEU A 204 -4.87 -11.81 -8.11
C LEU A 204 -5.51 -12.62 -6.99
N GLU A 205 -5.00 -12.52 -5.75
CA GLU A 205 -5.59 -13.18 -4.58
C GLU A 205 -7.01 -12.69 -4.26
N VAL A 206 -7.31 -11.42 -4.58
CA VAL A 206 -8.63 -10.82 -4.35
C VAL A 206 -9.50 -10.89 -5.63
N ASP A 207 -9.12 -11.68 -6.64
CA ASP A 207 -9.84 -11.83 -7.92
C ASP A 207 -10.05 -10.50 -8.70
N ASP A 208 -9.17 -9.51 -8.52
CA ASP A 208 -9.21 -8.23 -9.25
C ASP A 208 -8.39 -8.32 -10.55
N TRP A 209 -8.90 -9.12 -11.49
CA TRP A 209 -8.23 -9.38 -12.77
C TRP A 209 -8.08 -8.12 -13.63
N ALA A 210 -9.04 -7.20 -13.57
CA ALA A 210 -9.01 -5.98 -14.38
C ALA A 210 -7.88 -5.04 -13.95
N SER A 211 -7.72 -4.84 -12.63
CA SER A 211 -6.61 -4.05 -12.08
C SER A 211 -5.26 -4.72 -12.31
N ALA A 212 -5.21 -6.06 -12.20
CA ALA A 212 -4.00 -6.83 -12.48
C ALA A 212 -3.57 -6.70 -13.94
N GLU A 213 -4.51 -6.76 -14.88
CA GLU A 213 -4.25 -6.56 -16.32
C GLU A 213 -3.70 -5.15 -16.57
N MET A 214 -4.31 -4.12 -15.98
CA MET A 214 -3.83 -2.73 -16.10
C MET A 214 -2.42 -2.51 -15.54
N LEU A 215 -1.96 -3.33 -14.59
CA LEU A 215 -0.60 -3.23 -14.04
C LEU A 215 0.43 -3.92 -14.94
N LEU A 216 0.00 -4.89 -15.74
CA LEU A 216 0.84 -5.63 -16.68
C LEU A 216 1.02 -4.93 -18.03
N GLU A 217 0.06 -4.06 -18.42
CA GLU A 217 0.13 -3.19 -19.61
C GLU A 217 1.10 -2.01 -19.44
#